data_AF-A0A6J1HS79-F1
#
_entry.id   AF-A0A6J1HS79-F1
#
_cell.length_a   1.000
_cell.length_b   1.000
_cell.length_c   1.000
_cell.angle_alpha   90.00
_cell.angle_beta   90.00
_cell.angle_gamma   90.00
#
_symmetry.space_group_name_H-M   'P 1'
#
loop_
_entity.id
_entity.type
_entity.pdbx_description
1 polymer ?
#
loop_
_entity_poly.entity_id
_entity_poly.type
_entity_poly.pdbx_seq_one_letter_code
_entity_poly.pdbx_strand_id
1 'polypeptide(L)'
;MICIKLFTNLVLYYPAMALSISSTALSSLPISRESSHSHRALNFPGKFPKYNLRRGSSHLNAAKSGVSSVCEPLPPDRPLWFPGSTPPEWLDGSLPGDFGFDPLGLGSDPELLKWFAQAELMHARWAMLAVAGILLPEWFESLGLIQNFSWYDAGTREYFADPTTLLVAQLGLMGWVEGRRWADMVNPGCVDVDLKLPHKKKPTPDVGYPGGFWFDPMMWGRGSPEPVMVLRTKEIKNGRLAMLAFVGLWFQAIYTGQGPLENLAAHVADPGHCNIFSAFSSGGI
;
A
#
# COMPACT_ATOMS: atom_id res chain seq x y z
N MET A 1 -16.55 2.27 -1.95
CA MET A 1 -17.08 2.68 -3.28
C MET A 1 -17.60 4.12 -3.28
N ILE A 2 -18.35 4.54 -2.25
CA ILE A 2 -18.77 5.94 -2.03
C ILE A 2 -17.59 6.94 -2.02
N CYS A 3 -16.45 6.58 -1.42
CA CYS A 3 -15.28 7.48 -1.35
C CYS A 3 -14.61 7.79 -2.68
N ILE A 4 -14.66 6.91 -3.69
CA ILE A 4 -13.93 7.13 -4.95
C ILE A 4 -14.63 8.22 -5.77
N LYS A 5 -15.97 8.21 -5.82
CA LYS A 5 -16.78 9.24 -6.50
C LYS A 5 -16.85 10.57 -5.72
N LEU A 6 -16.74 10.52 -4.39
CA LEU A 6 -16.62 11.74 -3.57
C LEU A 6 -15.28 12.45 -3.81
N PHE A 7 -14.18 11.70 -3.98
CA PHE A 7 -12.87 12.27 -4.28
C PHE A 7 -12.81 12.89 -5.69
N THR A 8 -13.48 12.28 -6.69
CA THR A 8 -13.56 12.85 -8.05
C THR A 8 -14.44 14.10 -8.12
N ASN A 9 -15.60 14.10 -7.46
CA ASN A 9 -16.49 15.27 -7.43
C ASN A 9 -15.89 16.46 -6.68
N LEU A 10 -15.08 16.24 -5.62
CA LEU A 10 -14.42 17.33 -4.90
C LEU A 10 -13.33 18.03 -5.75
N VAL A 11 -12.62 17.26 -6.58
CA VAL A 11 -11.50 17.76 -7.42
C VAL A 11 -12.01 18.47 -8.68
N LEU A 12 -13.14 18.05 -9.25
CA LEU A 12 -13.68 18.63 -10.48
C LEU A 12 -14.57 19.86 -10.27
N TYR A 13 -15.23 20.03 -9.12
CA TYR A 13 -16.16 21.13 -8.87
C TYR A 13 -15.61 22.31 -8.04
N TYR A 14 -14.43 22.18 -7.41
CA TYR A 14 -13.81 23.26 -6.62
C TYR A 14 -12.31 23.44 -6.95
N PRO A 15 -11.94 24.05 -8.10
CA PRO A 15 -10.54 24.27 -8.46
C PRO A 15 -9.80 25.19 -7.46
N ALA A 16 -10.52 25.99 -6.67
CA ALA A 16 -9.95 26.93 -5.71
C ALA A 16 -9.66 26.33 -4.31
N MET A 17 -10.20 25.15 -3.98
CA MET A 17 -10.03 24.55 -2.64
C MET A 17 -8.92 23.48 -2.59
N ALA A 18 -8.54 22.93 -3.75
CA ALA A 18 -7.45 21.96 -3.86
C ALA A 18 -6.05 22.58 -3.66
N LEU A 19 -5.90 23.91 -3.82
CA LEU A 19 -4.64 24.63 -3.62
C LEU A 19 -4.44 25.13 -2.17
N SER A 20 -5.46 25.13 -1.32
CA SER A 20 -5.35 25.64 0.06
C SER A 20 -5.01 24.57 1.10
N ILE A 21 -5.11 23.28 0.78
CA ILE A 21 -4.79 22.18 1.72
C ILE A 21 -3.30 21.81 1.67
N SER A 22 -2.55 22.27 0.65
CA SER A 22 -1.11 22.03 0.52
C SER A 22 -0.22 23.06 1.24
N SER A 23 -0.78 24.07 1.92
CA SER A 23 0.01 25.25 2.36
C SER A 23 -0.01 25.60 3.85
N THR A 24 -0.51 24.73 4.74
CA THR A 24 -0.46 24.98 6.20
C THR A 24 0.36 23.92 6.95
N ALA A 25 1.67 23.89 6.70
CA ALA A 25 2.64 23.29 7.64
C ALA A 25 4.08 23.79 7.37
N LEU A 26 4.28 25.10 7.18
CA LEU A 26 5.62 25.68 7.24
C LEU A 26 5.59 27.11 7.80
N SER A 27 6.49 27.38 8.74
CA SER A 27 6.71 28.61 9.53
C SER A 27 5.72 28.83 10.69
N SER A 28 6.11 29.13 11.93
CA SER A 28 7.28 29.87 12.42
C SER A 28 7.54 29.63 13.92
N LEU A 29 8.77 29.26 14.32
CA LEU A 29 9.35 29.63 15.61
C LEU A 29 10.82 29.99 15.42
N PRO A 30 11.31 31.09 16.03
CA PRO A 30 12.62 31.65 15.72
C PRO A 30 13.75 30.93 16.47
N ILE A 31 14.82 30.62 15.74
CA ILE A 31 16.14 30.34 16.30
C ILE A 31 16.76 31.69 16.66
N SER A 32 16.71 32.04 17.95
CA SER A 32 17.55 33.10 18.51
C SER A 32 18.93 32.53 18.81
N ARG A 33 19.89 33.09 18.10
CA ARG A 33 21.32 32.96 18.27
C ARG A 33 21.73 33.83 19.45
N GLU A 34 22.23 33.24 20.53
CA GLU A 34 23.01 34.00 21.50
C GLU A 34 24.17 33.18 22.06
N SER A 35 25.33 33.79 21.93
CA SER A 35 26.64 33.33 22.34
C SER A 35 26.93 33.69 23.80
N SER A 36 27.86 32.93 24.39
CA SER A 36 28.65 33.21 25.59
C SER A 36 27.98 32.96 26.94
N HIS A 37 28.53 32.00 27.70
CA HIS A 37 29.14 32.28 29.01
C HIS A 37 30.07 31.12 29.43
N SER A 38 31.33 31.50 29.66
CA SER A 38 32.38 30.69 30.25
C SER A 38 32.10 30.45 31.73
N HIS A 39 32.08 29.19 32.19
CA HIS A 39 32.31 28.86 33.60
C HIS A 39 33.20 27.60 33.73
N ARG A 40 34.50 27.89 33.83
CA ARG A 40 35.43 27.44 34.89
C ARG A 40 35.39 25.95 35.26
N ALA A 41 36.45 25.25 34.84
CA ALA A 41 36.87 23.95 35.35
C ALA A 41 36.98 23.95 36.89
N LEU A 42 36.34 22.96 37.52
CA LEU A 42 36.60 22.58 38.90
C LEU A 42 37.24 21.18 38.88
N ASN A 43 38.55 21.16 39.14
CA ASN A 43 39.32 19.95 39.40
C ASN A 43 38.87 19.35 40.75
N PHE A 44 38.41 18.10 40.73
CA PHE A 44 38.36 17.25 41.91
C PHE A 44 39.20 15.98 41.68
N PRO A 45 40.12 15.63 42.60
CA PRO A 45 40.99 14.49 42.45
C PRO A 45 40.31 13.24 43.00
N GLY A 46 40.07 12.23 42.16
CA GLY A 46 39.52 10.94 42.58
C GLY A 46 39.89 9.83 41.62
N LYS A 47 40.79 8.93 42.06
CA LYS A 47 41.20 7.72 41.32
C LYS A 47 40.01 6.75 41.25
N PHE A 48 39.54 6.45 40.03
CA PHE A 48 38.65 5.32 39.74
C PHE A 48 39.37 4.32 38.81
N PRO A 49 39.24 2.99 39.03
CA PRO A 49 39.99 2.00 38.27
C PRO A 49 39.43 1.84 36.85
N LYS A 50 40.33 1.79 35.87
CA LYS A 50 40.02 1.54 34.46
C LYS A 50 39.60 0.08 34.27
N TYR A 51 38.32 -0.16 33.99
CA TYR A 51 37.88 -1.42 33.39
C TYR A 51 38.13 -1.34 31.87
N ASN A 52 39.02 -2.19 31.38
CA ASN A 52 39.29 -2.32 29.94
C ASN A 52 38.09 -3.00 29.26
N LEU A 53 37.18 -2.20 28.70
CA LEU A 53 36.20 -2.69 27.74
C LEU A 53 36.94 -3.02 26.44
N ARG A 54 37.24 -4.30 26.26
CA ARG A 54 37.72 -4.91 25.03
C ARG A 54 36.66 -4.63 23.95
N ARG A 55 36.91 -3.62 23.11
CA ARG A 55 36.10 -3.34 21.92
C ARG A 55 36.31 -4.49 20.94
N GLY A 56 35.48 -5.52 21.05
CA GLY A 56 35.36 -6.56 20.03
C GLY A 56 34.91 -5.89 18.74
N SER A 57 35.80 -5.85 17.75
CA SER A 57 35.43 -5.53 16.38
C SER A 57 34.61 -6.70 15.86
N SER A 58 33.28 -6.60 15.95
CA SER A 58 32.39 -7.42 15.13
C SER A 58 32.43 -6.82 13.73
N HIS A 59 33.13 -7.49 12.80
CA HIS A 59 32.91 -7.30 11.38
C HIS A 59 31.43 -7.60 11.10
N LEU A 60 30.62 -6.55 10.99
CA LEU A 60 29.28 -6.65 10.43
C LEU A 60 29.47 -6.74 8.93
N ASN A 61 29.26 -7.94 8.38
CA ASN A 61 29.08 -8.11 6.95
C ASN A 61 27.85 -7.30 6.55
N ALA A 62 28.07 -6.20 5.84
CA ALA A 62 27.05 -5.29 5.32
C ALA A 62 26.35 -5.87 4.07
N ALA A 63 25.95 -7.13 4.15
CA ALA A 63 25.09 -7.79 3.18
C ALA A 63 24.11 -8.63 4.00
N LYS A 64 22.80 -8.47 3.76
CA LYS A 64 21.64 -9.11 4.45
C LYS A 64 20.85 -8.19 5.39
N SER A 65 20.27 -7.12 4.85
CA SER A 65 19.02 -6.59 5.41
C SER A 65 18.03 -6.41 4.26
N GLY A 66 17.58 -7.55 3.71
CA GLY A 66 16.42 -7.57 2.82
C GLY A 66 15.22 -6.92 3.50
N VAL A 67 14.33 -6.31 2.71
CA VAL A 67 13.18 -5.54 3.21
C VAL A 67 12.16 -6.43 3.95
N SER A 68 12.17 -7.74 3.71
CA SER A 68 11.43 -8.72 4.50
C SER A 68 12.38 -9.68 5.20
N SER A 69 12.21 -9.82 6.51
CA SER A 69 13.01 -10.72 7.35
C SER A 69 12.55 -12.18 7.29
N VAL A 70 11.35 -12.42 6.77
CA VAL A 70 10.68 -13.74 6.72
C VAL A 70 10.82 -14.38 5.34
N CYS A 71 11.25 -13.63 4.33
CA CYS A 71 11.37 -14.08 2.96
C CYS A 71 12.82 -14.46 2.64
N GLU A 72 13.02 -15.67 2.09
CA GLU A 72 14.32 -16.03 1.51
C GLU A 72 14.50 -15.33 0.17
N PRO A 73 15.67 -14.71 -0.09
CA PRO A 73 15.91 -14.04 -1.36
C PRO A 73 15.87 -15.03 -2.52
N LEU A 74 15.18 -14.64 -3.59
CA LEU A 74 15.16 -15.40 -4.84
C LEU A 74 16.59 -15.56 -5.38
N PRO A 75 16.89 -16.66 -6.10
CA PRO A 75 18.19 -16.84 -6.73
C PRO A 75 18.52 -15.67 -7.68
N PRO A 76 19.81 -15.37 -7.91
CA PRO A 76 20.23 -14.28 -8.79
C PRO A 76 19.69 -14.43 -10.22
N ASP A 77 19.50 -15.68 -10.68
CA ASP A 77 18.91 -16.03 -11.97
C ASP A 77 17.36 -16.01 -11.95
N ARG A 78 16.78 -15.01 -11.30
CA ARG A 78 15.31 -14.83 -11.29
C ARG A 78 14.81 -14.28 -12.63
N PRO A 79 13.55 -14.56 -13.01
CA PRO A 79 12.96 -13.93 -14.19
C PRO A 79 12.88 -12.41 -13.98
N LEU A 80 13.29 -11.66 -15.00
CA LEU A 80 13.23 -10.19 -15.00
C LEU A 80 12.08 -9.70 -15.88
N TRP A 81 11.60 -8.49 -15.60
CA TRP A 81 10.57 -7.84 -16.41
C TRP A 81 11.02 -7.61 -17.85
N PHE A 82 12.31 -7.33 -18.05
CA PHE A 82 12.95 -7.19 -19.35
C PHE A 82 14.05 -8.26 -19.52
N PRO A 83 13.81 -9.33 -20.29
CA PRO A 83 14.76 -10.41 -20.50
C PRO A 83 16.09 -9.89 -21.08
N GLY A 84 17.22 -10.26 -20.46
CA GLY A 84 18.56 -9.84 -20.88
C GLY A 84 19.06 -8.53 -20.26
N SER A 85 18.24 -7.84 -19.46
CA SER A 85 18.69 -6.71 -18.64
C SER A 85 19.40 -7.15 -17.36
N THR A 86 20.18 -6.25 -16.76
CA THR A 86 20.72 -6.42 -15.41
C THR A 86 19.78 -5.76 -14.40
N PRO A 87 19.37 -6.45 -13.31
CA PRO A 87 18.56 -5.84 -12.27
C PRO A 87 19.34 -4.75 -11.53
N PRO A 88 18.69 -3.71 -11.01
CA PRO A 88 19.35 -2.69 -10.20
C PRO A 88 19.82 -3.26 -8.85
N GLU A 89 20.88 -2.68 -8.27
CA GLU A 89 21.57 -3.20 -7.09
C GLU A 89 20.70 -3.28 -5.82
N TRP A 90 19.71 -2.38 -5.69
CA TRP A 90 18.78 -2.34 -4.56
C TRP A 90 17.64 -3.38 -4.65
N LEU A 91 17.50 -4.07 -5.79
CA LEU A 91 16.55 -5.16 -5.98
C LEU A 91 17.29 -6.51 -5.95
N ASP A 92 17.43 -7.03 -4.74
CA ASP A 92 18.19 -8.25 -4.42
C ASP A 92 17.37 -9.55 -4.53
N GLY A 93 16.09 -9.48 -4.89
CA GLY A 93 15.19 -10.63 -4.90
C GLY A 93 14.65 -11.02 -3.52
N SER A 94 14.95 -10.27 -2.46
CA SER A 94 14.38 -10.50 -1.10
C SER A 94 12.91 -10.08 -0.99
N LEU A 95 12.47 -9.19 -1.89
CA LEU A 95 11.11 -8.70 -1.94
C LEU A 95 10.18 -9.68 -2.69
N PRO A 96 8.98 -9.97 -2.15
CA PRO A 96 8.00 -10.76 -2.88
C PRO A 96 7.53 -10.01 -4.13
N GLY A 97 7.62 -10.65 -5.30
CA GLY A 97 7.27 -10.03 -6.57
C GLY A 97 8.36 -9.14 -7.18
N ASP A 98 9.62 -9.31 -6.78
CA ASP A 98 10.78 -8.67 -7.40
C ASP A 98 11.10 -9.27 -8.79
N PHE A 99 10.84 -8.48 -9.83
CA PHE A 99 11.21 -8.77 -11.23
C PHE A 99 12.25 -7.77 -11.76
N GLY A 100 12.94 -7.03 -10.90
CA GLY A 100 13.93 -6.02 -11.31
C GLY A 100 13.33 -4.78 -12.00
N PHE A 101 12.05 -4.50 -11.79
CA PHE A 101 11.36 -3.36 -12.41
C PHE A 101 11.49 -2.10 -11.54
N ASP A 102 12.49 -1.27 -11.83
CA ASP A 102 12.57 0.11 -11.33
C ASP A 102 13.40 0.97 -12.31
N PRO A 103 12.90 1.25 -13.53
CA PRO A 103 13.67 1.99 -14.53
C PRO A 103 13.89 3.47 -14.15
N LEU A 104 13.08 4.01 -13.22
CA LEU A 104 13.17 5.39 -12.76
C LEU A 104 14.01 5.55 -11.48
N GLY A 105 14.45 4.45 -10.88
CA GLY A 105 15.24 4.46 -9.64
C GLY A 105 14.48 5.03 -8.44
N LEU A 106 13.15 4.90 -8.40
CA LEU A 106 12.35 5.42 -7.29
C LEU A 106 12.68 4.70 -5.97
N GLY A 107 13.10 3.44 -6.04
CA GLY A 107 13.43 2.61 -4.89
C GLY A 107 14.91 2.61 -4.51
N SER A 108 15.72 3.56 -5.00
CA SER A 108 17.17 3.58 -4.72
C SER A 108 17.49 3.66 -3.22
N ASP A 109 16.68 4.41 -2.47
CA ASP A 109 16.83 4.56 -1.03
C ASP A 109 16.10 3.44 -0.28
N PRO A 110 16.75 2.74 0.67
CA PRO A 110 16.17 1.58 1.34
C PRO A 110 14.96 1.92 2.22
N GLU A 111 14.87 3.14 2.76
CA GLU A 111 13.70 3.60 3.51
C GLU A 111 12.50 3.85 2.57
N LEU A 112 12.77 4.45 1.41
CA LEU A 112 11.76 4.73 0.41
C LEU A 112 11.24 3.43 -0.24
N LEU A 113 12.13 2.47 -0.48
CA LEU A 113 11.78 1.13 -0.95
C LEU A 113 10.83 0.41 0.03
N LYS A 114 11.09 0.50 1.34
CA LYS A 114 10.20 -0.04 2.39
C LYS A 114 8.83 0.63 2.35
N TRP A 115 8.79 1.96 2.22
CA TRP A 115 7.54 2.71 2.10
C TRP A 115 6.76 2.30 0.84
N PHE A 116 7.42 2.20 -0.31
CA PHE A 116 6.77 1.77 -1.55
C PHE A 116 6.28 0.33 -1.52
N ALA A 117 7.01 -0.59 -0.87
CA ALA A 117 6.52 -1.95 -0.66
C ALA A 117 5.23 -1.98 0.18
N GLN A 118 5.14 -1.16 1.24
CA GLN A 118 3.91 -1.03 2.03
C GLN A 118 2.77 -0.36 1.26
N ALA A 119 3.10 0.70 0.51
CA ALA A 119 2.13 1.39 -0.33
C ALA A 119 1.56 0.43 -1.39
N GLU A 120 2.42 -0.30 -2.11
CA GLU A 120 2.01 -1.30 -3.10
C GLU A 120 1.08 -2.34 -2.49
N LEU A 121 1.43 -2.87 -1.33
CA LEU A 121 0.64 -3.89 -0.63
C LEU A 121 -0.76 -3.37 -0.24
N MET A 122 -0.88 -2.12 0.25
CA MET A 122 -2.18 -1.52 0.55
C MET A 122 -3.00 -1.23 -0.71
N HIS A 123 -2.39 -0.66 -1.76
CA HIS A 123 -3.08 -0.40 -3.03
C HIS A 123 -3.56 -1.70 -3.67
N ALA A 124 -2.74 -2.76 -3.64
CA ALA A 124 -3.10 -4.10 -4.09
C ALA A 124 -4.35 -4.65 -3.38
N ARG A 125 -4.37 -4.61 -2.04
CA ARG A 125 -5.51 -5.11 -1.23
C ARG A 125 -6.79 -4.33 -1.52
N TRP A 126 -6.71 -3.01 -1.55
CA TRP A 126 -7.87 -2.17 -1.87
C TRP A 126 -8.37 -2.38 -3.29
N ALA A 127 -7.46 -2.52 -4.26
CA ALA A 127 -7.83 -2.78 -5.65
C ALA A 127 -8.50 -4.16 -5.81
N MET A 128 -7.99 -5.21 -5.15
CA MET A 128 -8.62 -6.54 -5.17
C MET A 128 -10.05 -6.49 -4.61
N LEU A 129 -10.25 -5.80 -3.48
CA LEU A 129 -11.58 -5.61 -2.89
C LEU A 129 -12.50 -4.77 -3.79
N ALA A 130 -11.97 -3.72 -4.43
CA ALA A 130 -12.73 -2.87 -5.34
C ALA A 130 -13.19 -3.63 -6.58
N VAL A 131 -12.29 -4.36 -7.25
CA VAL A 131 -12.61 -5.16 -8.45
C VAL A 131 -13.62 -6.25 -8.10
N ALA A 132 -13.44 -6.97 -7.00
CA ALA A 132 -14.42 -7.96 -6.55
C ALA A 132 -15.79 -7.33 -6.23
N GLY A 133 -15.80 -6.16 -5.57
CA GLY A 133 -17.02 -5.43 -5.24
C GLY A 133 -17.74 -4.80 -6.44
N ILE A 134 -17.05 -4.63 -7.58
CA ILE A 134 -17.65 -4.19 -8.84
C ILE A 134 -18.18 -5.40 -9.62
N LEU A 135 -17.35 -6.40 -9.85
CA LEU A 135 -17.67 -7.52 -10.74
C LEU A 135 -18.67 -8.51 -10.14
N LEU A 136 -18.57 -8.82 -8.83
CA LEU A 136 -19.46 -9.81 -8.23
C LEU A 136 -20.93 -9.37 -8.21
N PRO A 137 -21.29 -8.15 -7.79
CA PRO A 137 -22.70 -7.76 -7.78
C PRO A 137 -23.29 -7.61 -9.19
N GLU A 138 -22.50 -7.16 -10.16
CA GLU A 138 -22.91 -7.11 -11.57
C GLU A 138 -23.10 -8.50 -12.17
N TRP A 139 -22.24 -9.46 -11.79
CA TRP A 139 -22.45 -10.86 -12.13
C TRP A 139 -23.73 -11.43 -11.49
N PHE A 140 -24.01 -11.12 -10.21
CA PHE A 140 -25.25 -11.53 -9.56
C PHE A 140 -26.50 -10.87 -10.16
N GLU A 141 -26.38 -9.64 -10.65
CA GLU A 141 -27.43 -8.99 -11.42
C GLU A 141 -27.68 -9.71 -12.76
N SER A 142 -26.63 -10.11 -13.46
CA SER A 142 -26.77 -10.91 -14.70
C SER A 142 -27.47 -12.26 -14.48
N LEU A 143 -27.38 -12.82 -13.26
CA LEU A 143 -28.09 -14.03 -12.84
C LEU A 143 -29.52 -13.77 -12.34
N GLY A 144 -29.95 -12.50 -12.27
CA GLY A 144 -31.28 -12.10 -11.79
C GLY A 144 -31.46 -12.15 -10.27
N LEU A 145 -30.38 -12.29 -9.49
CA LEU A 145 -30.43 -12.32 -8.02
C LEU A 145 -30.54 -10.93 -7.40
N ILE A 146 -30.04 -9.91 -8.10
CA ILE A 146 -30.03 -8.50 -7.70
C ILE A 146 -30.61 -7.71 -8.88
N GLN A 147 -31.34 -6.63 -8.59
CA GLN A 147 -31.91 -5.77 -9.64
C GLN A 147 -31.31 -4.38 -9.58
N ASN A 148 -31.05 -3.79 -10.74
CA ASN A 148 -30.61 -2.42 -10.94
C ASN A 148 -29.35 -2.10 -10.14
N PHE A 149 -28.24 -2.82 -10.36
CA PHE A 149 -26.97 -2.52 -9.73
C PHE A 149 -26.05 -1.79 -10.72
N SER A 150 -25.60 -0.59 -10.34
CA SER A 150 -24.55 0.13 -11.05
C SER A 150 -23.52 0.55 -10.01
N TRP A 151 -22.32 -0.02 -10.11
CA TRP A 151 -21.23 0.32 -9.20
C TRP A 151 -20.85 1.80 -9.33
N TYR A 152 -20.97 2.35 -10.54
CA TYR A 152 -20.69 3.74 -10.84
C TYR A 152 -21.72 4.63 -10.12
N ASP A 153 -23.01 4.35 -10.24
CA ASP A 153 -24.07 5.21 -9.67
C ASP A 153 -24.42 4.89 -8.21
N ALA A 154 -23.74 3.92 -7.61
CA ALA A 154 -23.93 3.59 -6.20
C ALA A 154 -23.73 4.80 -5.27
N GLY A 155 -22.88 5.76 -5.64
CA GLY A 155 -22.62 6.95 -4.81
C GLY A 155 -23.77 7.96 -4.72
N THR A 156 -24.71 7.96 -5.68
CA THR A 156 -25.82 8.93 -5.73
C THR A 156 -27.13 8.37 -5.18
N ARG A 157 -27.14 7.08 -4.81
CA ARG A 157 -28.33 6.45 -4.23
C ARG A 157 -28.61 7.00 -2.84
N GLU A 158 -29.89 7.03 -2.50
CA GLU A 158 -30.31 7.34 -1.14
C GLU A 158 -30.02 6.14 -0.23
N TYR A 159 -29.36 6.44 0.88
CA TYR A 159 -29.06 5.49 1.95
C TYR A 159 -29.83 5.88 3.20
N PHE A 160 -29.71 5.08 4.26
CA PHE A 160 -30.33 5.35 5.55
C PHE A 160 -29.82 6.63 6.23
N ALA A 161 -28.67 7.15 5.83
CA ALA A 161 -28.05 8.35 6.37
C ALA A 161 -27.45 9.20 5.25
N ASP A 162 -27.26 10.49 5.55
CA ASP A 162 -26.64 11.44 4.63
C ASP A 162 -25.21 10.98 4.24
N PRO A 163 -24.81 11.09 2.95
CA PRO A 163 -23.47 10.75 2.48
C PRO A 163 -22.33 11.39 3.29
N THR A 164 -22.53 12.61 3.79
CA THR A 164 -21.55 13.31 4.64
C THR A 164 -21.37 12.63 5.99
N THR A 165 -22.46 12.15 6.59
CA THR A 165 -22.40 11.42 7.87
C THR A 165 -21.70 10.08 7.69
N LEU A 166 -22.00 9.36 6.60
CA LEU A 166 -21.31 8.12 6.25
C LEU A 166 -19.81 8.36 6.00
N LEU A 167 -19.46 9.47 5.35
CA LEU A 167 -18.07 9.86 5.13
C LEU A 167 -17.33 10.15 6.44
N VAL A 168 -17.93 10.91 7.36
CA VAL A 168 -17.32 11.21 8.67
C VAL A 168 -17.13 9.95 9.49
N ALA A 169 -18.14 9.06 9.53
CA ALA A 169 -18.02 7.77 10.20
C ALA A 169 -16.90 6.93 9.57
N GLN A 170 -16.81 6.89 8.24
CA GLN A 170 -15.75 6.20 7.53
C GLN A 170 -14.36 6.79 7.84
N LEU A 171 -14.20 8.12 7.84
CA LEU A 171 -12.94 8.78 8.17
C LEU A 171 -12.52 8.53 9.63
N GLY A 172 -13.46 8.51 10.57
CA GLY A 172 -13.18 8.19 11.97
C GLY A 172 -12.69 6.75 12.16
N LEU A 173 -13.42 5.78 11.58
CA LEU A 173 -13.07 4.35 11.69
C LEU A 173 -11.78 4.01 10.92
N MET A 174 -11.68 4.44 9.66
CA MET A 174 -10.48 4.20 8.85
C MET A 174 -9.29 4.97 9.38
N GLY A 175 -9.48 6.19 9.90
CA GLY A 175 -8.43 6.98 10.54
C GLY A 175 -7.85 6.27 11.76
N TRP A 176 -8.67 5.61 12.57
CA TRP A 176 -8.18 4.76 13.66
C TRP A 176 -7.36 3.57 13.16
N VAL A 177 -7.89 2.81 12.20
CA VAL A 177 -7.23 1.62 11.65
C VAL A 177 -5.90 1.97 10.97
N GLU A 178 -5.90 2.96 10.09
CA GLU A 178 -4.70 3.45 9.40
C GLU A 178 -3.73 4.13 10.37
N GLY A 179 -4.22 4.81 11.40
CA GLY A 179 -3.37 5.39 12.45
C GLY A 179 -2.59 4.33 13.21
N ARG A 180 -3.21 3.18 13.52
CA ARG A 180 -2.50 2.03 14.10
C ARG A 180 -1.50 1.41 13.13
N ARG A 181 -1.88 1.24 11.86
CA ARG A 181 -0.98 0.73 10.82
C ARG A 181 0.23 1.65 10.61
N TRP A 182 0.01 2.96 10.62
CA TRP A 182 1.07 3.96 10.56
C TRP A 182 2.01 3.83 11.75
N ALA A 183 1.47 3.72 12.97
CA ALA A 183 2.27 3.55 14.17
C ALA A 183 3.15 2.30 14.10
N ASP A 184 2.64 1.18 13.56
CA ASP A 184 3.43 -0.03 13.31
C ASP A 184 4.57 0.20 12.31
N MET A 185 4.31 0.95 11.25
CA MET A 185 5.31 1.22 10.22
C MET A 185 6.43 2.15 10.70
N VAL A 186 6.13 3.11 11.58
CA VAL A 186 7.13 3.99 12.22
C VAL A 186 7.88 3.27 13.33
N ASN A 187 7.16 2.53 14.19
CA ASN A 187 7.71 1.80 15.31
C ASN A 187 7.18 0.35 15.32
N PRO A 188 7.87 -0.57 14.61
CA PRO A 188 7.41 -1.96 14.47
C PRO A 188 7.14 -2.63 15.82
N GLY A 189 5.94 -3.21 15.96
CA GLY A 189 5.53 -3.94 17.15
C GLY A 189 4.99 -3.08 18.31
N CYS A 190 4.84 -1.77 18.14
CA CYS A 190 4.22 -0.92 19.17
C CYS A 190 2.69 -1.07 19.29
N VAL A 191 2.03 -1.65 18.27
CA VAL A 191 0.57 -1.80 18.20
C VAL A 191 0.09 -3.25 18.19
N ASP A 192 0.95 -4.21 18.48
CA ASP A 192 0.59 -5.63 18.50
C ASP A 192 -0.43 -5.93 19.61
N VAL A 193 -1.58 -6.48 19.21
CA VAL A 193 -2.67 -6.87 20.13
C VAL A 193 -2.81 -8.39 20.10
N ASP A 194 -2.04 -9.09 20.92
CA ASP A 194 -2.23 -10.53 21.16
C ASP A 194 -3.23 -10.73 22.31
N LEU A 195 -4.39 -11.32 22.01
CA LEU A 195 -5.47 -11.58 22.96
C LEU A 195 -5.09 -12.58 24.09
N LYS A 196 -3.98 -13.32 23.93
CA LYS A 196 -3.56 -14.42 24.82
C LYS A 196 -2.35 -14.11 25.73
N LEU A 197 -1.52 -13.10 25.42
CA LEU A 197 -0.33 -12.78 26.21
C LEU A 197 -0.02 -11.27 26.16
N PRO A 198 -0.19 -10.50 27.25
CA PRO A 198 0.02 -9.05 27.25
C PRO A 198 1.49 -8.62 27.09
N HIS A 199 2.46 -9.54 27.23
CA HIS A 199 3.89 -9.21 27.20
C HIS A 199 4.71 -10.26 26.45
N LYS A 200 4.70 -10.22 25.11
CA LYS A 200 5.73 -10.91 24.32
C LYS A 200 6.89 -9.95 24.06
N LYS A 201 8.11 -10.29 24.51
CA LYS A 201 9.32 -9.58 24.05
C LYS A 201 9.64 -10.05 22.63
N LYS A 202 9.41 -9.15 21.69
CA LYS A 202 9.65 -9.18 20.23
C LYS A 202 8.77 -10.13 19.41
N PRO A 203 7.80 -9.60 18.67
CA PRO A 203 7.20 -10.27 17.54
C PRO A 203 7.99 -9.97 16.25
N THR A 204 7.93 -10.91 15.31
CA THR A 204 8.66 -10.95 14.04
C THR A 204 8.40 -9.72 13.15
N PRO A 205 9.44 -9.11 12.55
CA PRO A 205 9.48 -7.70 12.16
C PRO A 205 9.01 -7.44 10.71
N ASP A 206 7.96 -8.13 10.26
CA ASP A 206 7.45 -7.92 8.91
C ASP A 206 6.22 -7.01 8.93
N VAL A 207 6.50 -5.71 8.90
CA VAL A 207 5.50 -4.65 8.71
C VAL A 207 4.65 -4.97 7.48
N GLY A 208 3.33 -4.81 7.59
CA GLY A 208 2.35 -5.08 6.51
C GLY A 208 1.68 -6.46 6.56
N TYR A 209 2.18 -7.37 7.41
CA TYR A 209 1.61 -8.69 7.66
C TYR A 209 1.30 -8.89 9.15
N PRO A 210 0.24 -8.25 9.68
CA PRO A 210 -0.05 -8.24 11.12
C PRO A 210 -0.33 -9.63 11.71
N GLY A 211 -0.87 -10.55 10.90
CA GLY A 211 -1.20 -11.92 11.33
C GLY A 211 -2.07 -11.94 12.58
N GLY A 212 -1.85 -12.92 13.46
CA GLY A 212 -2.64 -13.08 14.68
C GLY A 212 -4.04 -13.61 14.39
N PHE A 213 -4.84 -13.80 15.43
CA PHE A 213 -6.15 -14.46 15.29
C PHE A 213 -7.13 -13.69 14.38
N TRP A 214 -7.05 -12.36 14.36
CA TRP A 214 -7.97 -11.51 13.61
C TRP A 214 -7.63 -11.40 12.12
N PHE A 215 -6.36 -11.43 11.74
CA PHE A 215 -5.92 -11.26 10.34
C PHE A 215 -5.39 -12.54 9.70
N ASP A 216 -5.06 -13.57 10.48
CA ASP A 216 -4.63 -14.88 10.01
C ASP A 216 -5.12 -16.00 10.96
N PRO A 217 -6.44 -16.28 10.98
CA PRO A 217 -7.01 -17.30 11.86
C PRO A 217 -6.50 -18.72 11.54
N MET A 218 -6.14 -18.97 10.27
CA MET A 218 -5.67 -20.27 9.77
C MET A 218 -4.14 -20.42 9.84
N MET A 219 -3.42 -19.39 10.28
CA MET A 219 -1.96 -19.34 10.43
C MET A 219 -1.19 -19.65 9.13
N TRP A 220 -1.75 -19.32 7.96
CA TRP A 220 -1.12 -19.57 6.66
C TRP A 220 0.01 -18.59 6.34
N GLY A 221 0.04 -17.43 7.00
CA GLY A 221 1.10 -16.43 6.88
C GLY A 221 2.31 -16.70 7.77
N ARG A 222 2.31 -17.81 8.52
CA ARG A 222 3.37 -18.21 9.46
C ARG A 222 3.88 -19.60 9.08
N GLY A 223 5.17 -19.74 8.80
CA GLY A 223 5.74 -21.02 8.36
C GLY A 223 7.16 -20.88 7.83
N SER A 224 7.59 -21.85 7.01
CA SER A 224 8.88 -21.77 6.32
C SER A 224 8.92 -20.55 5.37
N PRO A 225 10.10 -19.96 5.14
CA PRO A 225 10.24 -18.73 4.35
C PRO A 225 9.81 -18.89 2.89
N GLU A 226 10.03 -20.07 2.30
CA GLU A 226 9.68 -20.37 0.89
C GLU A 226 8.17 -20.30 0.59
N PRO A 227 7.26 -21.02 1.30
CA PRO A 227 5.82 -20.93 1.02
C PRO A 227 5.25 -19.55 1.34
N VAL A 228 5.78 -18.86 2.36
CA VAL A 228 5.36 -17.48 2.68
C VAL A 228 5.74 -16.54 1.52
N MET A 229 6.95 -16.66 0.98
CA MET A 229 7.38 -15.93 -0.22
C MET A 229 6.45 -16.17 -1.42
N VAL A 230 6.07 -17.42 -1.67
CA VAL A 230 5.16 -17.78 -2.76
C VAL A 230 3.77 -17.17 -2.55
N LEU A 231 3.22 -17.23 -1.34
CA LEU A 231 1.90 -16.66 -1.03
C LEU A 231 1.89 -15.14 -1.18
N ARG A 232 2.90 -14.45 -0.64
CA ARG A 232 3.04 -12.99 -0.78
C ARG A 232 3.26 -12.57 -2.23
N THR A 233 4.02 -13.34 -2.99
CA THR A 233 4.19 -13.10 -4.44
C THR A 233 2.86 -13.26 -5.18
N LYS A 234 2.03 -14.25 -4.82
CA LYS A 234 0.68 -14.40 -5.37
C LYS A 234 -0.21 -13.21 -5.00
N GLU A 235 -0.16 -12.74 -3.76
CA GLU A 235 -0.90 -11.56 -3.30
C GLU A 235 -0.54 -10.31 -4.13
N ILE A 236 0.74 -9.99 -4.26
CA ILE A 236 1.19 -8.82 -5.02
C ILE A 236 0.88 -8.95 -6.51
N LYS A 237 1.02 -10.13 -7.12
CA LYS A 237 0.66 -10.34 -8.53
C LYS A 237 -0.83 -10.13 -8.80
N ASN A 238 -1.70 -10.71 -7.96
CA ASN A 238 -3.14 -10.49 -8.05
C ASN A 238 -3.48 -9.02 -7.76
N GLY A 239 -2.77 -8.40 -6.82
CA GLY A 239 -2.86 -6.98 -6.51
C GLY A 239 -2.55 -6.06 -7.70
N ARG A 240 -1.41 -6.28 -8.36
CA ARG A 240 -1.00 -5.53 -9.57
C ARG A 240 -2.02 -5.70 -10.69
N LEU A 241 -2.48 -6.92 -10.92
CA LEU A 241 -3.54 -7.20 -11.89
C LEU A 241 -4.84 -6.45 -11.52
N ALA A 242 -5.22 -6.47 -10.25
CA ALA A 242 -6.42 -5.78 -9.77
C ALA A 242 -6.32 -4.26 -9.87
N MET A 243 -5.15 -3.66 -9.62
CA MET A 243 -4.92 -2.23 -9.82
C MET A 243 -5.13 -1.82 -11.28
N LEU A 244 -4.55 -2.58 -12.22
CA LEU A 244 -4.76 -2.37 -13.64
C LEU A 244 -6.22 -2.60 -14.06
N ALA A 245 -6.85 -3.65 -13.56
CA ALA A 245 -8.25 -3.94 -13.82
C ALA A 245 -9.14 -2.79 -13.32
N PHE A 246 -8.96 -2.31 -12.09
CA PHE A 246 -9.75 -1.21 -11.54
C PHE A 246 -9.67 0.06 -12.40
N VAL A 247 -8.46 0.44 -12.82
CA VAL A 247 -8.25 1.58 -13.73
C VAL A 247 -8.95 1.33 -15.07
N GLY A 248 -8.82 0.12 -15.64
CA GLY A 248 -9.50 -0.28 -16.87
C GLY A 248 -11.02 -0.19 -16.78
N LEU A 249 -11.61 -0.75 -15.73
CA LEU A 249 -13.06 -0.71 -15.45
C LEU A 249 -13.55 0.73 -15.32
N TRP A 250 -12.77 1.60 -14.66
CA TRP A 250 -13.12 3.00 -14.51
C TRP A 250 -13.11 3.75 -15.85
N PHE A 251 -12.06 3.61 -16.64
CA PHE A 251 -12.02 4.20 -17.98
C PHE A 251 -13.12 3.63 -18.89
N GLN A 252 -13.36 2.31 -18.84
CA GLN A 252 -14.45 1.68 -19.59
C GLN A 252 -15.80 2.29 -19.23
N ALA A 253 -16.11 2.47 -17.94
CA ALA A 253 -17.36 3.10 -17.53
C ALA A 253 -17.48 4.56 -18.02
N ILE A 254 -16.38 5.32 -18.08
CA ILE A 254 -16.39 6.69 -18.62
C ILE A 254 -16.67 6.69 -20.14
N TYR A 255 -15.99 5.85 -20.90
CA TYR A 255 -16.08 5.88 -22.38
C TYR A 255 -17.30 5.17 -22.94
N THR A 256 -17.72 4.06 -22.32
CA THR A 256 -18.83 3.23 -22.83
C THR A 256 -20.16 3.56 -22.17
N GLY A 257 -20.13 4.11 -20.94
CA GLY A 257 -21.34 4.30 -20.12
C GLY A 257 -22.02 3.00 -19.67
N GLN A 258 -21.41 1.85 -19.96
CA GLN A 258 -21.95 0.52 -19.68
C GLN A 258 -21.19 -0.20 -18.57
N GLY A 259 -21.82 -1.25 -18.04
CA GLY A 259 -21.20 -2.14 -17.07
C GLY A 259 -19.99 -2.86 -17.67
N PRO A 260 -18.94 -3.13 -16.89
CA PRO A 260 -17.80 -3.91 -17.36
C PRO A 260 -18.13 -5.32 -17.86
N LEU A 261 -19.14 -5.99 -17.32
CA LEU A 261 -19.54 -7.31 -17.80
C LEU A 261 -20.27 -7.23 -19.15
N GLU A 262 -21.05 -6.18 -19.36
CA GLU A 262 -21.69 -5.88 -20.64
C GLU A 262 -20.65 -5.56 -21.71
N ASN A 263 -19.65 -4.73 -21.37
CA ASN A 263 -18.51 -4.43 -22.25
C ASN A 263 -17.73 -5.70 -22.62
N LEU A 264 -17.53 -6.60 -21.66
CA LEU A 264 -16.90 -7.89 -21.92
C LEU A 264 -17.74 -8.75 -22.86
N ALA A 265 -19.05 -8.85 -22.63
CA ALA A 265 -19.96 -9.62 -23.49
C ALA A 265 -19.99 -9.07 -24.92
N ALA A 266 -20.04 -7.74 -25.08
CA ALA A 266 -20.01 -7.07 -26.38
C ALA A 266 -18.68 -7.33 -27.13
N HIS A 267 -17.54 -7.23 -26.43
CA HIS A 267 -16.23 -7.52 -27.02
C HIS A 267 -16.05 -9.00 -27.39
N VAL A 268 -16.57 -9.92 -26.57
CA VAL A 268 -16.52 -11.36 -26.86
C VAL A 268 -17.41 -11.73 -28.05
N ALA A 269 -18.55 -11.05 -28.23
CA ALA A 269 -19.46 -11.29 -29.35
C ALA A 269 -18.86 -10.82 -30.70
N ASP A 270 -18.17 -9.69 -30.72
CA ASP A 270 -17.46 -9.19 -31.91
C ASP A 270 -16.16 -8.46 -31.56
N PRO A 271 -15.04 -9.18 -31.40
CA PRO A 271 -13.77 -8.58 -30.99
C PRO A 271 -13.16 -7.67 -32.07
N GLY A 272 -13.56 -7.85 -33.33
CA GLY A 272 -13.05 -7.08 -34.46
C GLY A 272 -13.59 -5.65 -34.50
N HIS A 273 -14.87 -5.47 -34.14
CA HIS A 273 -15.54 -4.17 -34.20
C HIS A 273 -15.80 -3.55 -32.82
N CYS A 274 -16.18 -4.34 -31.80
CA CYS A 274 -16.48 -3.84 -30.46
C CYS A 274 -15.19 -3.67 -29.66
N ASN A 275 -14.46 -2.58 -29.84
CA ASN A 275 -13.18 -2.33 -29.18
C ASN A 275 -13.03 -0.85 -28.79
N ILE A 276 -11.82 -0.45 -28.42
CA ILE A 276 -11.55 0.95 -28.06
C ILE A 276 -11.88 1.92 -29.21
N PHE A 277 -11.65 1.52 -30.46
CA PHE A 277 -11.90 2.36 -31.64
C PHE A 277 -13.39 2.54 -31.91
N SER A 278 -14.25 1.57 -31.58
CA SER A 278 -15.69 1.80 -31.69
C SER A 278 -16.16 2.85 -30.70
N ALA A 279 -15.64 2.86 -29.47
CA ALA A 279 -16.00 3.87 -28.47
C ALA A 279 -15.57 5.29 -28.92
N PHE A 280 -14.37 5.44 -29.47
CA PHE A 280 -13.88 6.73 -29.97
C PHE A 280 -14.46 7.16 -31.33
N SER A 281 -14.82 6.22 -32.22
CA SER A 281 -15.34 6.55 -33.55
C SER A 281 -16.86 6.77 -33.56
N SER A 282 -17.60 6.21 -32.60
CA SER A 282 -19.05 6.43 -32.43
C SER A 282 -19.37 7.58 -31.47
N GLY A 283 -18.46 7.86 -30.52
CA GLY A 283 -18.50 9.02 -29.64
C GLY A 283 -17.88 10.25 -30.30
N GLY A 284 -18.52 10.77 -31.36
CA GLY A 284 -18.26 12.12 -31.83
C GLY A 284 -18.63 13.13 -30.75
N ILE A 285 -17.62 13.64 -30.06
CA ILE A 285 -17.66 14.98 -29.43
C ILE A 285 -17.68 16.01 -30.56
#